data_AF-A0A8B6EEC4-F1
#
_entry.id   AF-A0A8B6EEC4-F1
#
_cell.length_a   1.000
_cell.length_b   1.000
_cell.length_c   1.000
_cell.angle_alpha   90.00
_cell.angle_beta   90.00
_cell.angle_gamma   90.00
#
_symmetry.space_group_name_H-M   'P 1'
#
loop_
_entity.id
_entity.type
_entity.pdbx_description
1 polymer ?
#
loop_
_entity_poly.entity_id
_entity_poly.type
_entity_poly.pdbx_seq_one_letter_code
_entity_poly.pdbx_strand_id
1 'polypeptide(L)' 'MAGSTTNFPNVQRIRDMVRNDLASLLDSFKGKKDLVLDTELMKPLDRVAGAIMLKQRHVDKISS' A
#
# COMPACT_ATOMS: atom_id res chain seq x y z
N MET A 1 -7.54 6.10 40.37
CA MET A 1 -6.83 5.03 39.64
C MET A 1 -6.57 5.54 38.23
N ALA A 2 -5.34 5.97 37.94
CA ALA A 2 -4.96 6.43 36.60
C ALA A 2 -4.67 5.20 35.75
N GLY A 3 -5.55 4.89 34.79
CA GLY A 3 -5.31 3.85 33.81
C GLY A 3 -4.07 4.21 33.01
N SER A 4 -3.04 3.36 33.09
CA SER A 4 -1.84 3.46 32.28
C SER A 4 -2.22 3.48 30.81
N THR A 5 -2.16 4.65 30.17
CA THR A 5 -2.27 4.79 28.72
C THR A 5 -1.05 4.11 28.11
N THR A 6 -1.19 2.85 27.75
CA THR A 6 -0.18 2.11 27.02
C THR A 6 -0.01 2.77 25.65
N ASN A 7 1.02 3.61 25.54
CA ASN A 7 1.43 4.27 24.31
C ASN A 7 2.10 3.24 23.39
N PHE A 8 1.30 2.33 22.83
CA PHE A 8 1.80 1.34 21.87
C PHE A 8 2.19 2.03 20.57
N PRO A 9 3.29 1.60 19.92
CA PRO A 9 3.65 2.11 18.61
C PRO A 9 2.49 1.88 17.63
N ASN A 10 2.01 2.96 17.02
CA ASN A 10 0.94 2.87 16.02
C ASN A 10 1.52 2.32 14.70
N VAL A 11 1.61 0.99 14.62
CA VAL A 11 2.06 0.27 13.42
C VAL A 11 1.18 0.53 12.20
N GLN A 12 -0.07 0.99 12.38
CA GLN A 12 -0.93 1.39 11.26
C GLN A 12 -0.34 2.59 10.51
N ARG A 13 0.39 3.48 11.21
CA ARG A 13 1.06 4.63 10.58
C ARG A 13 2.05 4.20 9.51
N ILE A 14 2.77 3.10 9.71
CA ILE A 14 3.72 2.58 8.71
C ILE A 14 2.96 2.14 7.47
N ARG A 15 1.87 1.39 7.65
CA ARG A 15 1.01 0.96 6.53
C ARG A 15 0.46 2.17 5.77
N ASP A 16 -0.02 3.19 6.48
CA ASP A 16 -0.62 4.37 5.87
C ASP A 16 0.43 5.20 5.12
N MET A 17 1.65 5.33 5.66
CA MET A 17 2.76 5.99 4.97
C MET A 17 3.11 5.26 3.66
N VAL A 18 3.36 3.95 3.71
CA VAL A 18 3.71 3.16 2.53
C VAL A 18 2.58 3.18 1.50
N ARG A 19 1.32 3.11 1.94
CA ARG A 19 0.15 3.18 1.07
C ARG A 19 0.06 4.52 0.35
N ASN A 20 0.29 5.61 1.06
CA ASN A 20 0.24 6.97 0.49
C ASN A 20 1.39 7.19 -0.49
N ASP A 21 2.61 6.78 -0.15
CA ASP A 21 3.77 6.90 -1.03
C ASP A 21 3.57 6.10 -2.32
N LEU A 22 3.07 4.86 -2.22
CA LEU A 22 2.71 4.04 -3.38
C LEU A 22 1.59 4.69 -4.21
N ALA A 23 0.58 5.27 -3.57
CA ALA A 23 -0.49 5.99 -4.26
C ALA A 23 0.06 7.15 -5.08
N SER A 24 0.86 8.02 -4.45
CA SER A 24 1.49 9.15 -5.11
C SER A 24 2.39 8.72 -6.27
N LEU A 25 3.13 7.62 -6.11
CA LEU A 25 3.91 7.04 -7.20
C LEU A 25 3.02 6.61 -8.37
N LEU A 26 1.94 5.86 -8.13
CA LEU A 26 1.03 5.39 -9.18
C LEU A 26 0.29 6.53 -9.90
N ASP A 27 -0.02 7.63 -9.19
CA ASP A 27 -0.61 8.84 -9.77
C ASP A 27 0.33 9.57 -10.73
N SER A 28 1.64 9.49 -10.48
CA SER A 28 2.64 10.16 -11.33
C SER A 28 2.64 9.63 -12.77
N PHE A 29 2.16 8.40 -12.97
CA PHE A 29 2.03 7.76 -14.27
C PHE A 29 0.61 7.91 -14.81
N LYS A 30 0.50 8.50 -16.00
CA LYS A 30 -0.79 8.67 -16.69
C LYS A 30 -1.24 7.37 -17.36
N GLY A 31 -2.54 7.08 -17.29
CA GLY A 31 -3.16 5.96 -17.99
C GLY A 31 -2.98 4.61 -17.30
N LYS A 32 -3.29 3.55 -18.06
CA LYS A 32 -3.27 2.16 -17.62
C LYS A 32 -1.85 1.67 -17.40
N LYS A 33 -1.70 0.83 -16.37
CA LYS A 33 -0.41 0.33 -15.89
C LYS A 33 -0.51 -1.16 -15.59
N ASP A 34 0.59 -1.84 -15.83
CA ASP A 34 0.85 -3.17 -15.30
C ASP A 34 1.99 -3.09 -14.28
N LEU A 35 1.80 -3.71 -13.12
CA LEU A 35 2.82 -3.80 -12.09
C LEU A 35 3.61 -5.10 -12.26
N VAL A 36 4.93 -4.97 -12.36
CA VAL A 36 5.85 -6.10 -12.31
C VAL A 36 6.62 -6.02 -10.99
N LEU A 37 6.52 -7.06 -10.16
CA LEU A 37 7.10 -7.10 -8.82
C LEU A 37 7.63 -8.50 -8.52
N ASP A 38 8.78 -8.61 -7.87
CA ASP A 38 9.27 -9.90 -7.39
C ASP A 38 8.21 -10.63 -6.56
N THR A 39 8.16 -11.96 -6.68
CA THR A 39 7.16 -12.80 -6.01
C THR A 39 7.11 -12.56 -4.50
N GLU A 40 8.25 -12.23 -3.88
CA GLU A 40 8.37 -11.93 -2.45
C GLU A 40 7.68 -10.62 -2.05
N LEU A 41 7.50 -9.68 -3.00
CA LEU A 41 6.87 -8.38 -2.79
C LEU A 41 5.35 -8.39 -3.02
N MET A 42 4.81 -9.42 -3.67
CA MET A 42 3.36 -9.53 -3.89
C MET A 42 2.57 -9.58 -2.57
N LYS A 43 3.03 -10.37 -1.59
CA LYS A 43 2.37 -10.49 -0.28
C LYS A 43 2.43 -9.18 0.54
N PRO A 44 3.58 -8.50 0.68
CA PRO A 44 3.66 -7.18 1.27
C PRO A 44 2.78 -6.14 0.57
N LEU A 45 2.75 -6.14 -0.77
CA LEU A 45 1.92 -5.21 -1.53
C LEU A 45 0.44 -5.37 -1.14
N ASP A 46 -0.08 -6.59 -1.11
CA ASP A 46 -1.49 -6.84 -0.76
C ASP A 46 -1.86 -6.34 0.65
N ARG A 47 -0.90 -6.35 1.59
CA ARG A 47 -1.10 -5.84 2.96
C ARG A 47 -1.20 -4.31 3.04
N VAL A 48 -0.60 -3.59 2.10
CA VAL A 48 -0.55 -2.12 2.10
C VAL A 48 -1.47 -1.49 1.04
N ALA A 49 -1.75 -2.22 -0.04
CA ALA A 49 -2.57 -1.78 -1.16
C ALA A 49 -3.44 -2.93 -1.68
N GLY A 50 -4.72 -2.90 -1.32
CA GLY A 50 -5.69 -3.84 -1.86
C GLY A 50 -6.04 -3.57 -3.33
N ALA A 51 -6.62 -4.57 -3.99
CA ALA A 51 -6.98 -4.52 -5.41
C ALA A 51 -7.84 -3.31 -5.83
N ILE A 52 -8.72 -2.82 -4.95
CA ILE A 52 -9.56 -1.64 -5.22
C ILE A 52 -8.70 -0.39 -5.38
N MET A 53 -7.74 -0.18 -4.49
CA MET A 53 -6.86 1.00 -4.51
C MET A 53 -5.99 0.99 -5.77
N LEU A 54 -5.43 -0.17 -6.13
CA LEU A 54 -4.62 -0.33 -7.35
C LEU A 54 -5.46 -0.07 -8.61
N LYS A 55 -6.68 -0.62 -8.69
CA LYS A 55 -7.59 -0.38 -9.82
C LYS A 55 -8.02 1.09 -9.96
N GLN A 56 -8.27 1.77 -8.85
CA GLN A 56 -8.59 3.21 -8.85
C GLN A 56 -7.45 4.06 -9.45
N ARG A 57 -6.22 3.54 -9.42
CA ARG A 57 -5.04 4.17 -10.03
C ARG A 57 -4.66 3.57 -11.38
N HIS A 58 -5.59 2.87 -12.01
CA HIS A 58 -5.45 2.26 -13.34
C HIS A 58 -4.39 1.16 -13.43
N VAL A 59 -4.16 0.41 -12.35
CA VAL A 59 -3.40 -0.84 -12.40
C VAL A 59 -4.33 -1.96 -12.88
N ASP A 60 -4.08 -2.48 -14.08
CA ASP A 60 -4.88 -3.52 -14.72
C ASP A 60 -4.37 -4.92 -14.38
N LYS A 61 -3.05 -5.11 -14.36
CA LYS A 61 -2.40 -6.40 -14.06
C LYS A 61 -1.28 -6.25 -13.04
N ILE A 62 -1.08 -7.31 -12.25
CA ILE A 62 0.08 -7.47 -11.37
C ILE A 62 0.70 -8.83 -11.73
N SER A 63 2.00 -8.84 -12.01
CA SER A 63 2.77 -10.06 -12.33
C SER A 63 4.09 -10.09 -11.60
N SER A 64 4.57 -11.31 -11.34
CA SER A 64 5.92 -11.60 -10.89
C SER A 64 6.85 -11.91 -12.03
#